data_AF-A0A925DJM6-F1
#
_entry.id   AF-A0A925DJM6-F1
#
_cell.length_a   1.000
_cell.length_b   1.000
_cell.length_c   1.000
_cell.angle_alpha   90.00
_cell.angle_beta   90.00
_cell.angle_gamma   90.00
#
_symmetry.space_group_name_H-M   'P 1'
#
loop_
_entity.id
_entity.type
_entity.pdbx_description
1 polymer ?
#
loop_
_entity_poly.entity_id
_entity_poly.type
_entity_poly.pdbx_seq_one_letter_code
_entity_poly.pdbx_strand_id
1 'polypeptide(L)' 'FQLSLFNRLLVAVQKDDRIEIMHSSKVPEYLKSGDLNSHSLVYELSIGTEKEMIENFLVPLENSWLKKFLSHSKI' A
#
# COMPACT_ATOMS: atom_id res chain seq x y z
N PHE A 1 -8.71 15.67 -3.60
CA PHE A 1 -7.67 14.64 -3.83
C PHE A 1 -7.99 13.89 -5.12
N GLN A 2 -7.05 13.76 -6.06
CA GLN A 2 -7.18 12.92 -7.26
C GLN A 2 -6.45 11.60 -7.01
N LEU A 3 -7.19 10.54 -6.68
CA LEU A 3 -6.65 9.18 -6.62
C LEU A 3 -6.55 8.64 -8.06
N SER A 4 -5.33 8.48 -8.56
CA SER A 4 -5.10 7.84 -9.86
C SER A 4 -5.07 6.32 -9.66
N LEU A 5 -6.25 5.71 -9.61
CA LEU A 5 -6.44 4.29 -9.30
C LEU A 5 -5.77 3.33 -10.31
N PHE A 6 -5.50 3.82 -11.53
CA PHE A 6 -4.85 3.03 -12.59
C PHE A 6 -3.33 3.16 -12.62
N ASN A 7 -2.75 4.04 -11.81
CA ASN A 7 -1.31 4.19 -11.74
C ASN A 7 -0.74 3.27 -10.65
N ARG A 8 -0.36 2.05 -11.04
CA ARG A 8 0.30 1.06 -10.15
C ARG A 8 1.68 1.49 -9.65
N LEU A 9 2.16 2.66 -10.06
CA LEU A 9 3.37 3.26 -9.49
C LEU A 9 3.05 4.11 -8.26
N LEU A 10 1.80 4.46 -8.02
CA LEU A 10 1.36 5.19 -6.83
C LEU A 10 0.85 4.21 -5.77
N VAL A 11 1.25 4.47 -4.54
CA VAL A 11 0.87 3.72 -3.34
C VAL A 11 0.19 4.69 -2.41
N ALA A 12 -1.05 4.40 -2.03
CA ALA A 12 -1.78 5.13 -1.01
C ALA A 12 -1.79 4.30 0.29
N VAL A 13 -1.34 4.92 1.38
CA VAL A 13 -1.29 4.30 2.72
C VAL A 13 -2.09 5.16 3.69
N GLN A 14 -2.87 4.51 4.56
CA GLN A 14 -3.51 5.20 5.69
C GLN A 14 -2.48 5.44 6.78
N LYS A 15 -2.27 6.71 7.15
CA LYS A 15 -1.52 7.12 8.34
C LYS A 15 -2.40 8.03 9.18
N ASP A 16 -2.75 7.57 10.37
CA ASP A 16 -3.68 8.26 11.27
C ASP A 16 -4.97 8.66 10.53
N ASP A 17 -5.28 9.96 10.48
CA ASP A 17 -6.46 10.51 9.80
C ASP A 17 -6.19 10.97 8.37
N ARG A 18 -5.05 10.58 7.77
CA ARG A 18 -4.61 11.06 6.46
C ARG A 18 -4.24 9.93 5.53
N ILE A 19 -4.44 10.18 4.24
CA ILE A 19 -3.94 9.32 3.17
C ILE A 19 -2.64 9.91 2.67
N GLU A 20 -1.56 9.15 2.80
CA GLU A 20 -0.27 9.49 2.22
C GLU A 20 -0.10 8.77 0.89
N ILE A 21 0.30 9.51 -0.16
CA ILE A 21 0.52 8.95 -1.50
C ILE A 21 2.01 9.06 -1.83
N MET A 22 2.62 7.93 -2.18
CA MET A 22 4.03 7.86 -2.55
C MET A 22 4.23 7.04 -3.82
N HIS A 23 5.39 7.18 -4.45
CA HIS A 23 5.78 6.28 -5.54
C HIS A 23 6.22 4.92 -4.98
N SER A 24 5.87 3.82 -5.64
CA SER A 24 6.15 2.45 -5.18
C SER A 24 7.64 2.16 -5.00
N SER A 25 8.52 2.87 -5.73
CA SER A 25 9.97 2.81 -5.54
C SER A 25 10.46 3.32 -4.17
N LYS A 26 9.63 4.09 -3.45
CA LYS A 26 9.93 4.58 -2.09
C LYS A 26 9.53 3.60 -0.99
N VAL A 27 8.71 2.60 -1.28
CA VAL A 27 8.25 1.61 -0.28
C VAL A 27 9.41 0.93 0.46
N PRO A 28 10.52 0.50 -0.19
CA PRO A 28 11.66 -0.08 0.53
C PRO A 28 12.35 0.89 1.49
N GLU A 29 12.42 2.18 1.16
CA GLU A 29 13.00 3.22 2.02
C GLU A 29 12.15 3.42 3.28
N TYR A 30 10.82 3.43 3.11
CA TYR A 30 9.86 3.62 4.19
C TYR A 30 9.75 2.38 5.11
N LEU A 31 9.91 1.18 4.54
CA LEU A 31 10.03 -0.05 5.35
C LEU A 31 11.31 -0.04 6.20
N LYS A 32 12.42 0.48 5.66
CA LYS A 32 13.69 0.59 6.39
C LYS A 32 13.66 1.66 7.48
N SER A 33 12.99 2.79 7.26
CA SER A 33 12.82 3.83 8.28
C SER A 33 11.84 3.44 9.38
N GLY A 34 10.99 2.43 9.15
CA GLY A 34 9.91 2.03 10.05
C GLY A 34 8.62 2.81 9.85
N ASP A 35 8.58 3.73 8.87
CA ASP A 35 7.38 4.49 8.50
C ASP A 35 6.28 3.59 7.90
N LEU A 36 6.68 2.44 7.36
CA LEU A 36 5.79 1.35 6.97
C LEU A 36 6.23 0.04 7.63
N ASN A 37 5.26 -0.83 7.89
CA ASN A 37 5.48 -2.20 8.35
C ASN A 37 4.43 -3.14 7.75
N SER A 38 4.50 -4.44 8.10
CA SER A 38 3.57 -5.45 7.56
C SER A 38 2.10 -5.16 7.84
N HIS A 39 1.80 -4.49 8.96
CA HIS A 39 0.45 -4.16 9.40
C HIS A 39 -0.04 -2.78 8.91
N SER A 40 0.81 -1.98 8.24
CA SER A 40 0.39 -0.70 7.69
C SER A 40 -0.73 -0.89 6.67
N LEU A 41 -1.79 -0.09 6.77
CA LEU A 41 -2.97 -0.20 5.91
C LEU A 41 -2.74 0.48 4.57
N VAL A 42 -2.92 -0.27 3.49
CA VAL A 42 -2.67 0.14 2.11
C VAL A 42 -3.96 0.02 1.32
N TYR A 43 -4.22 1.01 0.46
CA TYR A 43 -5.33 0.93 -0.48
C TYR A 43 -4.99 -0.02 -1.64
N GLU A 44 -5.78 -1.08 -1.80
CA GLU A 44 -5.56 -2.08 -2.84
C GLU A 44 -6.07 -1.55 -4.19
N LEU A 45 -5.15 -1.42 -5.15
CA LEU A 45 -5.43 -0.91 -6.49
C LEU A 45 -5.48 -2.03 -7.54
N SER A 46 -5.21 -3.27 -7.15
CA SER A 46 -5.35 -4.44 -8.03
C SER A 46 -6.75 -5.05 -8.04
N ILE A 47 -7.74 -4.37 -7.45
CA ILE A 47 -9.13 -4.83 -7.34
C ILE A 47 -9.76 -4.95 -8.73
N GLY A 48 -10.28 -6.14 -9.05
CA GLY A 48 -10.89 -6.44 -10.35
C GLY A 48 -12.42 -6.47 -10.32
N THR A 49 -13.02 -6.53 -9.13
CA THR A 49 -14.47 -6.68 -8.95
C THR A 49 -15.03 -5.75 -7.88
N GLU A 50 -16.32 -5.43 -7.97
CA GLU A 50 -17.03 -4.63 -6.95
C GLU A 50 -16.98 -5.29 -5.57
N LYS A 51 -17.13 -6.62 -5.51
CA LYS A 51 -17.05 -7.38 -4.26
C LYS A 51 -15.68 -7.21 -3.60
N GLU A 52 -14.60 -7.37 -4.35
CA GLU A 52 -13.25 -7.15 -3.86
C GLU A 52 -13.03 -5.70 -3.42
N MET A 53 -13.69 -4.73 -4.06
CA MET A 53 -13.66 -3.33 -3.62
C MET A 53 -14.30 -3.18 -2.24
N ILE A 54 -15.48 -3.75 -2.02
CA ILE A 54 -16.19 -3.64 -0.75
C ILE A 54 -15.41 -4.34 0.38
N GLU A 55 -14.80 -5.49 0.08
CA GLU A 55 -14.18 -6.35 1.09
C GLU A 55 -12.69 -6.05 1.33
N ASN A 56 -11.97 -5.59 0.29
CA ASN A 56 -10.50 -5.54 0.29
C ASN A 56 -9.93 -4.20 -0.19
N PHE A 57 -10.70 -3.11 -0.15
CA PHE A 57 -10.18 -1.81 -0.57
C PHE A 57 -9.05 -1.28 0.32
N LEU A 58 -9.07 -1.62 1.61
CA LEU A 58 -8.03 -1.24 2.57
C LEU A 58 -7.55 -2.50 3.29
N VAL A 59 -6.29 -2.87 3.07
CA VAL A 59 -5.72 -4.12 3.59
C VAL A 59 -4.35 -3.88 4.22
N PRO A 60 -3.90 -4.71 5.17
CA PRO A 60 -2.52 -4.71 5.62
C PRO A 60 -1.53 -4.89 4.45
N LEU A 61 -0.37 -4.25 4.54
CA LEU A 61 0.66 -4.28 3.50
C LEU A 61 1.05 -5.71 3.12
N GLU A 62 1.16 -6.61 4.09
CA GLU A 62 1.45 -8.03 3.88
C GLU A 62 0.41 -8.79 3.03
N ASN A 63 -0.83 -8.31 3.01
CA ASN A 63 -1.93 -8.87 2.23
C ASN A 63 -2.10 -8.16 0.88
N SER A 64 -1.43 -7.03 0.68
CA SER A 64 -1.48 -6.24 -0.55
C SER A 64 -0.51 -6.74 -1.62
N TRP A 65 -0.63 -6.20 -2.83
CA TRP A 65 0.38 -6.34 -3.90
C TRP A 65 1.79 -5.83 -3.53
N LEU A 66 1.94 -5.06 -2.45
CA LEU A 66 3.23 -4.57 -1.95
C LEU A 66 3.99 -5.58 -1.09
N LYS A 67 3.39 -6.73 -0.74
CA LYS A 67 4.05 -7.78 0.06
C LYS A 67 5.41 -8.22 -0.46
N LYS A 68 5.63 -8.09 -1.78
CA LYS A 68 6.93 -8.35 -2.44
C LYS A 68 8.09 -7.51 -1.89
N PHE A 69 7.80 -6.36 -1.28
CA PHE A 69 8.81 -5.49 -0.67
C PHE A 69 9.19 -5.93 0.75
N LEU A 70 8.34 -6.70 1.44
CA LEU A 70 8.64 -7.20 2.80
C LEU A 70 9.76 -8.25 2.80
N SER A 71 9.83 -9.09 1.78
CA SER A 71 10.90 -10.10 1.65
C SER A 71 12.28 -9.49 1.42
N HIS A 72 12.34 -8.28 0.85
CA HIS A 72 13.57 -7.54 0.57
C HIS A 72 14.03 -6.68 1.76
N SER A 73 13.23 -6.61 2.83
CA SER A 73 13.50 -5.79 4.02
C SER A 73 14.01 -6.58 5.23
N LYS A 74 14.30 -7.89 5.07
CA LYS A 74 15.02 -8.66 6.10
C LYS A 74 16.47 -8.15 6.18
N ILE A 75 16.73 -7.35 7.22
CA ILE A 75 18.07 -7.08 7.76
C ILE A 75 18.37 -8.18 8.78
#